data_AF-A0A6Y1A0Y7-F1
#
_entry.id   AF-A0A6Y1A0Y7-F1
#
_cell.length_a   1.000
_cell.length_b   1.000
_cell.length_c   1.000
_cell.angle_alpha   90.00
_cell.angle_beta   90.00
_cell.angle_gamma   90.00
#
_symmetry.space_group_name_H-M   'P 1'
#
loop_
_entity.id
_entity.type
_entity.pdbx_description
1 polymer ?
#
loop_
_entity_poly.entity_id
_entity_poly.type
_entity_poly.pdbx_seq_one_letter_code
_entity_poly.pdbx_strand_id
1 'polypeptide(L)'
;MKVQLLKIPSHLIVAGSSWLSKIIIAGVQLASISYLISILGEEKYAIFSLLTGLLVWCSAVDFGIGTGLQNYISECRAKNKSYDAYIKSALHLSFIAIIFFIAL
;
A
#
# COMPACT_ATOMS: atom_id res chain seq x y z
N MET A 1 -33.53 -23.51 -12.66
CA MET A 1 -32.82 -23.52 -11.36
C MET A 1 -32.45 -22.09 -11.01
N LYS A 2 -33.26 -21.40 -10.18
CA LYS A 2 -32.95 -20.02 -9.74
C LYS A 2 -31.81 -20.10 -8.72
N VAL A 3 -30.60 -19.79 -9.16
CA VAL A 3 -29.47 -19.60 -8.23
C VAL A 3 -29.83 -18.40 -7.36
N GLN A 4 -30.28 -18.67 -6.14
CA GLN A 4 -30.44 -17.63 -5.13
C GLN A 4 -29.04 -17.10 -4.85
N LEU A 5 -28.70 -15.96 -5.46
CA LEU A 5 -27.48 -15.23 -5.14
C LEU A 5 -27.54 -14.92 -3.64
N LEU A 6 -26.71 -15.63 -2.86
CA LEU A 6 -26.47 -15.32 -1.46
C LEU A 6 -26.21 -13.81 -1.36
N LYS A 7 -27.07 -13.10 -0.62
CA LYS A 7 -26.85 -11.70 -0.29
C LYS A 7 -25.69 -11.61 0.70
N ILE A 8 -24.47 -11.79 0.19
CA ILE A 8 -23.25 -11.58 0.97
C ILE A 8 -23.16 -10.07 1.22
N PRO A 9 -23.06 -9.64 2.48
CA PRO A 9 -22.95 -8.22 2.78
C PRO A 9 -21.66 -7.65 2.19
N SER A 10 -21.74 -6.43 1.66
CA SER A 10 -20.66 -5.79 0.88
C SER A 10 -19.33 -5.70 1.63
N HIS A 11 -19.34 -5.51 2.94
CA HIS A 11 -18.12 -5.45 3.75
C HIS A 11 -17.34 -6.78 3.76
N LEU A 12 -18.02 -7.93 3.71
CA LEU A 12 -17.36 -9.24 3.64
C LEU A 12 -16.74 -9.48 2.27
N ILE A 13 -17.36 -8.98 1.20
CA ILE A 13 -16.81 -9.07 -0.16
C ILE A 13 -15.53 -8.23 -0.26
N VAL A 14 -15.54 -7.00 0.28
CA VAL A 14 -14.37 -6.10 0.30
C VAL A 14 -13.25 -6.67 1.16
N ALA A 15 -13.56 -7.18 2.35
CA ALA A 15 -12.57 -7.81 3.21
C ALA A 15 -11.99 -9.09 2.56
N GLY A 16 -12.86 -9.94 2.01
CA GLY A 16 -12.46 -11.18 1.35
C GLY A 16 -11.57 -10.95 0.12
N SER A 17 -11.89 -9.97 -0.72
CA SER A 17 -11.05 -9.62 -1.87
C SER A 17 -9.68 -9.08 -1.44
N SER A 18 -9.63 -8.27 -0.38
CA SER A 18 -8.36 -7.78 0.17
C SER A 18 -7.47 -8.92 0.69
N TRP A 19 -8.04 -9.86 1.45
CA TRP A 19 -7.30 -11.03 1.95
C TRP A 19 -6.83 -11.95 0.84
N LEU A 20 -7.68 -12.22 -0.16
CA LEU A 20 -7.30 -13.01 -1.32
C LEU A 20 -6.12 -12.38 -2.06
N SER A 21 -6.16 -11.06 -2.29
CA SER A 21 -5.05 -10.34 -2.90
C SER A 21 -3.76 -10.48 -2.09
N LYS A 22 -3.82 -10.40 -0.76
CA LYS A 22 -2.65 -10.57 0.11
C LYS A 22 -2.05 -11.97 0.02
N ILE A 23 -2.89 -13.01 -0.06
CA ILE A 23 -2.44 -14.40 -0.23
C ILE A 23 -1.73 -14.56 -1.58
N ILE A 24 -2.32 -14.03 -2.66
CA ILE A 24 -1.72 -14.08 -3.99
C ILE A 24 -0.37 -13.35 -3.99
N ILE A 25 -0.31 -12.14 -3.42
CA ILE A 25 0.92 -11.36 -3.29
C ILE A 25 1.99 -12.16 -2.56
N ALA A 26 1.66 -12.75 -1.40
CA ALA A 26 2.61 -13.55 -0.62
C ALA A 26 3.11 -14.77 -1.41
N GLY A 27 2.21 -15.48 -2.10
CA GLY A 27 2.57 -16.62 -2.93
C GLY A 27 3.51 -16.25 -4.08
N VAL A 28 3.21 -15.17 -4.80
CA VAL A 28 4.05 -14.65 -5.87
C VAL A 28 5.40 -14.18 -5.33
N GLN A 29 5.42 -13.51 -4.17
CA GLN A 29 6.66 -13.06 -3.53
C GLN A 29 7.58 -14.24 -3.21
N LEU A 30 7.04 -15.32 -2.62
CA LEU A 30 7.82 -16.53 -2.31
C LEU A 30 8.37 -17.19 -3.57
N ALA A 31 7.57 -17.34 -4.62
CA ALA A 31 8.02 -17.89 -5.90
C ALA A 31 9.11 -17.00 -6.54
N SER A 32 8.99 -15.68 -6.38
CA SER A 32 9.95 -14.71 -6.91
C SER A 32 11.32 -14.82 -6.27
N ILE A 33 11.43 -15.24 -5.00
CA ILE A 33 12.71 -15.43 -4.31
C ILE A 33 13.55 -16.47 -5.06
N SER A 34 13.01 -17.67 -5.27
CA SER A 34 13.73 -18.76 -5.96
C SER A 34 14.07 -18.38 -7.40
N TYR A 35 13.13 -17.73 -8.10
CA TYR A 35 13.35 -17.25 -9.47
C TYR A 35 14.47 -16.22 -9.56
N LEU A 36 14.47 -15.23 -8.67
CA LEU A 36 15.48 -14.17 -8.65
C LEU A 36 16.85 -14.71 -8.27
N ILE A 37 16.96 -15.58 -7.26
CA ILE A 37 18.23 -16.22 -6.90
C ILE A 37 18.79 -17.02 -8.09
N SER A 38 17.95 -17.74 -8.83
CA SER A 38 18.38 -18.52 -9.99
C SER A 38 18.97 -17.68 -11.12
N ILE A 39 18.56 -16.41 -11.27
CA ILE A 39 19.01 -15.52 -12.36
C ILE A 39 20.16 -14.62 -11.91
N LEU A 40 20.06 -14.09 -10.70
CA LEU A 40 21.00 -13.09 -10.17
C LEU A 40 22.19 -13.74 -9.45
N GLY A 41 22.04 -14.96 -8.94
CA GLY A 41 22.94 -15.55 -7.96
C GLY A 41 22.73 -14.97 -6.56
N GLU A 42 23.33 -15.62 -5.56
CA GLU A 42 23.12 -15.28 -4.15
C GLU A 42 23.60 -13.87 -3.78
N GLU A 43 24.78 -13.45 -4.25
CA GLU A 43 25.37 -12.15 -3.91
C GLU A 43 24.51 -10.97 -4.40
N LYS A 44 24.08 -10.99 -5.65
CA LYS A 44 23.26 -9.92 -6.22
C LYS A 44 21.84 -9.92 -5.64
N TYR A 45 21.31 -11.10 -5.32
CA TYR A 45 20.03 -11.21 -4.62
C TYR A 45 20.10 -10.63 -3.19
N ALA A 46 21.22 -10.78 -2.50
CA ALA A 46 21.42 -10.18 -1.17
C ALA A 46 21.38 -8.64 -1.25
N ILE A 47 22.06 -8.05 -2.22
CA ILE A 47 22.02 -6.59 -2.46
C ILE A 47 20.59 -6.15 -2.82
N PHE A 48 19.93 -6.87 -3.73
CA PHE A 48 18.53 -6.60 -4.09
C PHE A 48 17.60 -6.63 -2.88
N SER A 49 17.73 -7.63 -2.03
CA SER A 49 16.91 -7.79 -0.83
C SER A 49 17.14 -6.67 0.17
N LEU A 50 18.41 -6.24 0.32
CA LEU A 50 18.78 -5.12 1.19
C LEU A 50 18.18 -3.79 0.69
N LEU A 51 18.29 -3.51 -0.62
CA LEU A 51 17.70 -2.32 -1.23
C LEU A 51 16.17 -2.33 -1.13
N THR A 52 15.55 -3.49 -1.39
CA THR A 52 14.08 -3.63 -1.31
C THR A 52 13.59 -3.47 0.13
N GLY A 53 14.32 -4.02 1.11
CA GLY A 53 14.05 -3.77 2.53
C GLY A 53 14.15 -2.28 2.90
N LEU A 54 15.14 -1.59 2.35
CA LEU A 54 15.31 -0.15 2.54
C LEU A 54 14.13 0.66 1.95
N LEU A 55 13.62 0.27 0.78
CA LEU A 55 12.46 0.92 0.17
C LEU A 55 11.22 0.87 1.08
N VAL A 56 11.01 -0.23 1.81
CA VAL A 56 9.92 -0.32 2.79
C VAL A 56 10.10 0.69 3.91
N TRP A 57 11.33 0.85 4.43
CA TRP A 57 11.64 1.88 5.41
C TRP A 57 11.45 3.29 4.87
N CYS A 58 11.89 3.56 3.63
CA CYS A 58 11.64 4.83 2.96
C CYS A 58 10.13 5.10 2.79
N SER A 59 9.33 4.07 2.50
CA SER A 59 7.88 4.24 2.40
C SER A 59 7.23 4.57 3.74
N ALA A 60 7.80 4.12 4.86
CA ALA A 60 7.31 4.44 6.20
C ALA A 60 7.62 5.89 6.63
N VAL A 61 8.54 6.59 5.95
CA VAL A 61 8.90 7.99 6.24
C VAL A 61 7.72 8.93 6.02
N ASP A 62 6.77 8.59 5.16
CA ASP A 62 5.57 9.41 4.96
C ASP A 62 4.56 9.30 6.10
N PHE A 63 4.82 8.47 7.12
CA PHE A 63 3.94 8.21 8.27
C PHE A 63 2.49 7.88 7.87
N GLY A 64 2.28 7.31 6.69
CA GLY A 64 0.95 6.99 6.16
C GLY A 64 0.14 8.20 5.69
N ILE A 65 0.76 9.38 5.49
CA ILE A 65 0.08 10.57 4.97
C ILE A 65 -0.57 10.26 3.62
N GLY A 66 0.14 9.58 2.71
CA GLY A 66 -0.39 9.24 1.39
C GLY A 66 -1.61 8.32 1.45
N THR A 67 -1.52 7.23 2.22
CA THR A 67 -2.62 6.27 2.38
C THR A 67 -3.82 6.87 3.12
N GLY A 68 -3.58 7.67 4.16
CA GLY A 68 -4.61 8.42 4.87
C GLY A 68 -5.34 9.40 3.95
N LEU A 69 -4.60 10.20 3.17
CA LEU A 69 -5.18 11.13 2.20
C LEU A 69 -6.05 10.41 1.17
N GLN A 70 -5.60 9.29 0.62
CA GLN A 70 -6.37 8.49 -0.33
C GLN A 70 -7.70 8.01 0.27
N ASN A 71 -7.68 7.59 1.53
CA ASN A 71 -8.89 7.16 2.25
C ASN A 71 -9.86 8.34 2.44
N TYR A 72 -9.37 9.51 2.86
CA TYR A 72 -10.20 10.71 3.00
C TYR A 72 -10.78 11.19 1.66
N ILE A 73 -10.00 11.14 0.58
CA ILE A 73 -10.48 11.46 -0.77
C ILE A 73 -11.60 10.49 -1.18
N SER A 74 -11.40 9.19 -0.91
CA SER A 74 -12.40 8.16 -1.23
C SER A 74 -13.70 8.38 -0.46
N GLU A 75 -13.61 8.75 0.82
CA GLU A 75 -14.76 9.10 1.65
C GLU A 75 -15.47 10.38 1.15
N CYS A 76 -14.72 11.42 0.80
CA CYS A 76 -15.27 12.66 0.27
C CYS A 76 -15.99 12.44 -1.07
N ARG A 77 -15.41 11.62 -1.95
CA ARG A 77 -16.03 11.22 -3.22
C ARG A 77 -17.33 10.46 -2.99
N ALA A 78 -17.34 9.49 -2.07
CA ALA A 78 -18.55 8.75 -1.73
C ALA A 78 -19.66 9.65 -1.17
N LYS A 79 -19.29 10.75 -0.50
CA LYS A 79 -20.21 11.74 0.09
C LYS A 79 -20.48 12.97 -0.79
N ASN A 80 -19.97 13.02 -2.03
CA ASN A 80 -20.03 14.20 -2.91
C ASN A 80 -19.56 15.52 -2.23
N LYS A 81 -18.50 15.45 -1.42
CA LYS A 81 -17.89 16.60 -0.75
C LYS A 81 -16.55 16.97 -1.41
N SER A 82 -16.17 18.25 -1.34
CA SER A 82 -14.81 18.67 -1.72
C SER A 82 -13.78 18.06 -0.76
N TYR A 83 -12.65 17.64 -1.33
CA TYR A 83 -11.49 17.10 -0.60
C TYR A 83 -10.30 18.07 -0.58
N ASP A 84 -10.47 19.31 -1.06
CA ASP A 84 -9.37 20.27 -1.24
C ASP A 84 -8.66 20.62 0.08
N ALA A 85 -9.41 20.67 1.18
CA ALA A 85 -8.86 20.91 2.51
C ALA A 85 -7.89 19.79 2.93
N TYR A 86 -8.23 18.52 2.66
CA TYR A 86 -7.38 17.38 2.98
C TYR A 86 -6.10 17.37 2.14
N ILE A 87 -6.19 17.73 0.86
CA ILE A 87 -5.01 17.88 -0.01
C ILE A 87 -4.08 18.96 0.54
N LYS A 88 -4.62 20.13 0.91
CA LYS A 88 -3.82 21.22 1.50
C LYS A 88 -3.19 20.77 2.82
N SER A 89 -3.91 20.12 3.70
CA SER A 89 -3.37 19.61 4.97
C SER A 89 -2.26 18.59 4.76
N ALA A 90 -2.43 17.65 3.83
CA ALA A 90 -1.42 16.65 3.50
C ALA A 90 -0.14 17.30 2.93
N LEU A 91 -0.27 18.32 2.06
CA LEU A 91 0.85 19.10 1.56
C LEU A 91 1.65 19.76 2.69
N HIS A 92 0.99 20.43 3.63
CA HIS A 92 1.67 21.05 4.77
C HIS A 92 2.35 19.99 5.66
N LEU A 93 1.69 18.86 5.92
CA LEU A 93 2.26 17.78 6.75
C LEU A 93 3.51 17.19 6.09
N SER A 94 3.45 16.91 4.78
CA SER A 94 4.59 16.40 4.02
C SER A 94 5.74 17.41 3.99
N PHE A 95 5.45 18.71 3.86
CA PHE A 95 6.48 19.75 3.89
C PHE A 95 7.19 19.83 5.24
N ILE A 96 6.44 19.75 6.35
CA ILE A 96 7.01 19.69 7.70
C ILE A 96 7.86 18.43 7.89
N ALA A 97 7.38 17.27 7.42
CA ALA A 97 8.12 16.01 7.51
C ALA A 97 9.45 16.08 6.76
N ILE A 98 9.48 16.69 5.57
CA ILE A 98 10.70 16.91 4.80
C ILE A 98 11.67 17.84 5.54
N ILE A 99 11.18 18.95 6.10
CA ILE A 99 12.02 19.87 6.90
C ILE A 99 12.63 19.14 8.09
N PHE A 100 11.82 18.37 8.82
CA PHE A 100 12.28 17.60 9.97
C PHE A 100 13.35 16.57 9.56
N PHE A 101 13.16 15.90 8.42
CA PHE A 101 14.14 14.94 7.89
C PHE A 101 15.47 15.60 7.48
N ILE A 102 15.44 16.82 6.94
CA ILE A 102 16.66 17.56 6.54
C ILE A 102 17.39 18.16 7.76
N ALA A 103 16.64 18.57 8.79
CA ALA A 103 17.18 19.22 9.98
C ALA A 103 17.81 18.25 11.00
N LEU A 104 17.48 16.96 10.90
CA LEU A 104 18.03 15.87 11.72
C LEU A 104 19.35 15.35 11.12
#